data_AF-A0A2J8NZE3-F1
#
_entry.id   AF-A0A2J8NZE3-F1
#
_cell.length_a   1.000
_cell.length_b   1.000
_cell.length_c   1.000
_cell.angle_alpha   90.00
_cell.angle_beta   90.00
_cell.angle_gamma   90.00
#
_symmetry.space_group_name_H-M   'P 1'
#
loop_
_entity.id
_entity.type
_entity.pdbx_description
1 polymer ?
#
loop_
_entity_poly.entity_id
_entity_poly.type
_entity_poly.pdbx_seq_one_letter_code
_entity_poly.pdbx_strand_id
1 'polypeptide(L)'
;MLQCLVTGHPRPQVRWTKTAGSASDKFQETSVFNETLRIERIARTQGGRYYCKAENGVGVPAIKSIRVDVQYLDEPMLTVHQTVSDVRGNFYQEKTVFLRCTVNSNPPARFIWKRGSDTLSHSQDNGVD
;
A
#
# COMPACT_ATOMS: atom_id res chain seq x y z
N MET A 1 -10.03 -9.34 9.67
CA MET A 1 -10.15 -10.15 10.90
C MET A 1 -9.00 -11.13 10.93
N LEU A 2 -8.36 -11.31 12.09
CA LEU A 2 -7.34 -12.34 12.31
C LEU A 2 -7.79 -13.21 13.47
N GLN A 3 -7.68 -14.53 13.32
CA GLN A 3 -8.05 -15.49 14.36
C GLN A 3 -6.84 -16.31 14.76
N CYS A 4 -6.64 -16.48 16.06
CA CYS A 4 -5.60 -17.29 16.65
C CYS A 4 -6.23 -18.48 17.36
N LEU A 5 -6.15 -19.64 16.72
CA LEU A 5 -6.63 -20.89 17.27
C LEU A 5 -5.57 -21.45 18.21
N VAL A 6 -5.96 -21.74 19.46
CA VAL A 6 -5.04 -22.20 20.51
C VAL A 6 -5.55 -23.46 21.18
N THR A 7 -4.62 -24.30 21.62
CA THR A 7 -4.87 -25.52 22.39
C THR A 7 -3.94 -25.54 23.61
N GLY A 8 -4.35 -26.18 24.70
CA GLY A 8 -3.55 -26.31 25.93
C GLY A 8 -4.40 -26.42 27.20
N HIS A 9 -3.80 -26.97 28.27
CA HIS A 9 -4.42 -27.11 29.59
C HIS A 9 -3.48 -26.56 30.68
N PRO A 10 -3.92 -25.61 31.52
CA PRO A 10 -5.16 -24.83 31.42
C PRO A 10 -5.31 -24.10 30.07
N ARG A 11 -6.54 -23.70 29.69
CA ARG A 11 -6.79 -23.03 28.39
C ARG A 11 -5.93 -21.76 28.30
N PRO A 12 -5.08 -21.61 27.25
CA PRO A 12 -4.23 -20.44 27.12
C PRO A 12 -5.00 -19.14 26.91
N GLN A 13 -4.50 -18.07 27.52
CA GLN A 13 -4.95 -16.71 27.26
C GLN A 13 -4.22 -16.16 26.03
N VAL A 14 -4.98 -15.59 25.09
CA VAL A 14 -4.45 -15.02 23.86
C VAL A 14 -4.34 -13.50 23.97
N ARG A 15 -3.20 -12.97 23.55
CA ARG A 15 -2.95 -11.53 23.40
C ARG A 15 -2.41 -11.22 22.01
N TRP A 16 -3.07 -10.29 21.32
CA TRP A 16 -2.60 -9.74 20.06
C TRP A 16 -1.69 -8.51 20.28
N THR A 17 -0.64 -8.41 19.49
CA THR A 17 0.29 -7.26 19.46
C THR A 17 0.73 -6.94 18.03
N LYS A 18 1.07 -5.68 17.73
CA LYS A 18 1.65 -5.24 16.45
C LYS A 18 3.09 -4.76 16.72
N THR A 19 4.06 -5.14 15.89
CA THR A 19 5.39 -4.49 15.98
C THR A 19 5.24 -3.04 15.53
N ALA A 20 5.60 -2.08 16.38
CA ALA A 20 5.64 -0.67 16.02
C ALA A 20 6.65 -0.45 14.90
N GLY A 21 6.16 -0.06 13.72
CA GLY A 21 6.98 0.42 12.62
C GLY A 21 6.76 1.92 12.52
N SER A 22 7.65 2.70 13.15
CA SER A 22 7.68 4.18 13.28
C SER A 22 6.93 4.80 14.47
N ALA A 23 7.54 5.84 15.05
CA ALA A 23 7.21 6.49 16.33
C ALA A 23 5.83 7.20 16.38
N SER A 24 5.08 7.23 15.27
CA SER A 24 3.72 7.76 15.22
C SER A 24 2.63 6.70 15.41
N ASP A 25 3.00 5.41 15.48
CA ASP A 25 2.08 4.33 15.81
C ASP A 25 1.77 4.37 17.32
N LYS A 26 0.95 5.33 17.73
CA LYS A 26 -0.02 5.09 18.81
C LYS A 26 -1.04 4.09 18.28
N PHE A 27 -0.58 2.89 17.89
CA PHE A 27 -1.46 1.73 17.85
C PHE A 27 -1.79 1.54 19.32
N GLN A 28 -2.88 2.20 19.73
CA GLN A 28 -3.57 2.03 21.00
C GLN A 28 -3.38 0.57 21.32
N GLU A 29 -2.64 0.28 22.39
CA GLU A 29 -2.23 -1.06 22.78
C GLU A 29 -3.53 -1.86 22.98
N THR A 30 -4.09 -2.33 21.87
CA THR A 30 -5.32 -3.10 21.84
C THR A 30 -4.80 -4.49 22.06
N SER A 31 -4.27 -4.71 23.28
CA SER A 31 -4.18 -6.01 23.88
C SER A 31 -5.61 -6.49 24.04
N VAL A 32 -6.21 -6.86 22.92
CA VAL A 32 -7.50 -7.52 22.92
C VAL A 32 -7.20 -8.90 23.45
N PHE A 33 -7.63 -9.16 24.67
CA PHE A 33 -7.66 -10.50 25.25
C PHE A 33 -8.79 -11.27 24.58
N ASN A 34 -8.52 -11.72 23.37
CA ASN A 34 -9.44 -12.49 22.55
C ASN A 34 -8.64 -13.27 21.51
N GLU A 35 -9.13 -14.47 21.19
CA GLU A 35 -8.60 -15.28 20.09
C GLU A 35 -8.72 -14.53 18.75
N THR A 36 -9.65 -13.57 18.65
CA THR A 36 -9.90 -12.79 17.43
C THR A 36 -9.47 -11.33 17.56
N LEU A 37 -8.70 -10.84 16.58
CA LEU A 37 -8.43 -9.42 16.34
C LEU A 37 -9.30 -8.90 15.18
N ARG A 38 -10.13 -7.89 15.47
CA ARG A 38 -10.96 -7.20 14.49
C ARG A 38 -10.56 -5.73 14.42
N ILE A 39 -10.14 -5.29 13.24
CA ILE A 39 -9.85 -3.88 12.92
C ILE A 39 -10.86 -3.49 11.85
N GLU A 40 -11.75 -2.57 12.18
CA GLU A 40 -12.73 -2.05 11.23
C GLU A 40 -12.12 -0.88 10.46
N ARG A 41 -12.41 -0.79 9.15
CA ARG A 41 -11.89 0.27 8.26
C ARG A 41 -10.37 0.45 8.41
N ILE A 42 -9.62 -0.62 8.14
CA ILE A 42 -8.16 -0.62 8.29
C ILE A 42 -7.51 0.48 7.44
N ALA A 43 -6.64 1.26 8.06
CA ALA A 43 -5.83 2.28 7.39
C ALA A 43 -4.50 1.70 6.91
N ARG A 44 -3.90 2.29 5.87
CA ARG A 44 -2.57 1.87 5.36
C ARG A 44 -1.46 1.88 6.41
N THR A 45 -1.52 2.77 7.40
CA THR A 45 -0.58 2.82 8.54
C THR A 45 -0.74 1.63 9.51
N GLN A 46 -1.89 0.97 9.51
CA GLN A 46 -2.17 -0.21 10.32
C GLN A 46 -1.69 -1.51 9.66
N GLY A 47 -1.15 -1.45 8.43
CA GLY A 47 -0.37 -2.55 7.86
C GLY A 47 0.86 -2.86 8.71
N GLY A 48 1.37 -4.09 8.61
CA GLY A 48 2.56 -4.51 9.36
C GLY A 48 2.47 -5.93 9.90
N ARG A 49 3.39 -6.26 10.80
CA ARG A 49 3.46 -7.60 11.40
C ARG A 49 2.70 -7.62 12.73
N TYR A 50 1.73 -8.51 12.81
CA TYR A 50 0.92 -8.80 14.00
C TYR A 50 1.36 -10.13 14.59
N TYR A 51 1.24 -10.25 15.91
CA TYR A 51 1.62 -11.43 16.68
C TYR A 51 0.46 -11.83 17.58
N CYS A 52 0.14 -13.11 17.56
CA CYS A 52 -0.64 -13.75 18.60
C CYS A 52 0.32 -14.42 19.59
N LYS A 53 0.22 -14.06 20.86
CA LYS A 53 0.89 -14.74 21.97
C LYS A 53 -0.16 -15.50 22.79
N ALA A 54 0.08 -16.78 23.06
CA ALA A 54 -0.77 -17.64 23.86
C ALA A 54 0.01 -18.15 25.09
N GLU A 55 -0.55 -17.99 26.29
CA GLU A 55 0.11 -18.32 27.56
C GLU A 55 -0.89 -18.90 28.57
N ASN A 56 -0.51 -20.00 29.22
CA ASN A 56 -1.30 -20.66 30.27
C ASN A 56 -0.51 -20.93 31.56
N GLY A 57 0.67 -20.33 31.70
CA GLY A 57 1.58 -20.56 32.84
C GLY A 57 2.33 -21.90 32.81
N VAL A 58 2.10 -22.75 31.80
CA VAL A 58 2.78 -24.04 31.65
C VAL A 58 3.70 -23.99 30.44
N GLY A 59 5.01 -24.13 30.68
CA GLY A 59 6.02 -24.11 29.64
C GLY A 59 6.23 -22.72 29.01
N VAL A 60 6.76 -22.71 27.79
CA VAL A 60 7.08 -21.47 27.07
C VAL A 60 5.84 -20.96 26.32
N PRO A 61 5.50 -19.66 26.39
CA PRO A 61 4.39 -19.08 25.64
C PRO A 61 4.52 -19.32 24.13
N ALA A 62 3.43 -19.75 23.49
CA ALA A 62 3.39 -19.94 22.05
C ALA A 62 3.20 -18.60 21.33
N ILE A 63 3.99 -18.33 20.29
CA ILE A 63 3.94 -17.08 19.52
C ILE A 63 3.86 -17.40 18.02
N LYS A 64 2.89 -16.81 17.34
CA LYS A 64 2.77 -16.85 15.87
C LYS A 64 2.62 -15.44 15.33
N SER A 65 3.15 -15.20 14.13
CA SER A 65 3.08 -13.89 13.48
C SER A 65 2.46 -13.98 12.09
N ILE A 66 1.80 -12.90 11.68
CA ILE A 66 1.26 -12.71 10.33
C ILE A 66 1.57 -11.29 9.86
N ARG A 67 1.91 -11.13 8.58
CA ARG A 67 2.07 -9.81 7.97
C ARG A 67 0.76 -9.44 7.28
N VAL A 68 0.16 -8.35 7.74
CA VAL A 68 -1.00 -7.73 7.11
C VAL A 68 -0.50 -6.71 6.10
N ASP A 69 -0.77 -6.98 4.83
CA ASP A 69 -0.51 -6.05 3.73
C ASP A 69 -1.81 -5.32 3.38
N VAL A 70 -1.82 -4.00 3.53
CA VAL A 70 -2.99 -3.18 3.23
C VAL A 70 -2.84 -2.65 1.82
N GLN A 71 -3.74 -3.10 0.94
CA GLN A 71 -3.78 -2.66 -0.45
C GLN A 71 -4.65 -1.41 -0.60
N TYR A 72 -4.21 -0.49 -1.45
CA TYR A 72 -4.88 0.77 -1.72
C TYR A 72 -4.49 1.33 -3.08
N LEU A 73 -5.37 2.19 -3.61
CA LEU A 73 -5.15 2.99 -4.81
C LEU A 73 -5.74 4.37 -4.52
N ASP A 74 -4.88 5.37 -4.40
CA ASP A 74 -5.31 6.76 -4.24
C ASP A 74 -5.84 7.32 -5.58
N GLU A 75 -6.42 8.51 -5.55
CA GLU A 75 -6.82 9.22 -6.77
C GLU A 75 -5.58 9.62 -7.59
N PRO A 76 -5.52 9.30 -8.89
CA PRO A 76 -4.39 9.66 -9.74
C PRO A 76 -4.36 11.16 -10.02
N MET A 77 -3.16 11.75 -9.98
CA MET A 77 -2.92 13.16 -10.28
C MET A 77 -2.26 13.28 -11.65
N LEU A 78 -2.91 13.99 -12.57
CA LEU A 78 -2.39 14.31 -13.90
C LEU A 78 -1.84 15.73 -13.93
N THR A 79 -0.57 15.86 -14.31
CA THR A 79 0.12 17.15 -14.47
C THR A 79 0.64 17.30 -15.90
N VAL A 80 0.69 18.54 -16.38
CA VAL A 80 1.11 18.88 -17.74
C VAL A 80 2.26 19.89 -17.68
N HIS A 81 3.36 19.57 -18.36
CA HIS A 81 4.49 20.47 -18.51
C HIS A 81 4.83 20.62 -19.99
N GLN A 82 5.40 21.76 -20.37
CA GLN A 82 5.78 22.04 -21.75
C GLN A 82 7.21 22.55 -21.82
N THR A 83 7.93 22.17 -22.86
CA THR A 83 9.25 22.71 -23.19
C THR A 83 9.22 23.22 -24.62
N VAL A 84 9.91 24.33 -24.85
CA VAL A 84 10.11 24.90 -26.19
C VAL A 84 11.61 24.86 -26.47
N SER A 85 11.98 24.28 -27.61
CA SER A 85 13.37 24.17 -28.05
C SER A 85 13.51 24.66 -29.48
N ASP A 86 14.57 25.43 -29.75
CA ASP A 86 14.88 25.87 -31.11
C ASP A 86 15.42 24.68 -31.94
N VAL A 87 14.94 24.55 -33.17
CA VAL A 87 15.41 23.52 -34.09
C VAL A 87 16.73 23.97 -34.72
N ARG A 88 17.81 23.21 -34.48
CA ARG A 88 19.14 23.52 -35.02
C ARG A 88 19.09 23.70 -36.54
N GLY A 89 19.49 24.88 -37.00
CA GLY A 89 19.61 25.21 -38.43
C GLY A 89 18.36 25.86 -39.06
N ASN A 90 17.25 25.99 -38.33
CA ASN A 90 16.01 26.62 -38.81
C ASN A 90 15.49 27.69 -37.84
N PHE A 91 14.55 28.54 -38.28
CA PHE A 91 13.82 29.51 -37.44
C PHE A 91 12.57 28.91 -36.75
N TYR A 92 12.42 27.59 -36.77
CA TYR A 92 11.27 26.89 -36.19
C TYR A 92 11.52 26.53 -34.72
N GLN A 93 10.45 26.60 -33.93
CA GLN A 93 10.43 26.16 -32.54
C GLN A 93 9.68 24.84 -32.42
N GLU A 94 10.28 23.86 -31.75
CA GLU A 94 9.62 22.62 -31.36
C GLU A 94 9.03 22.78 -29.97
N LYS A 95 7.75 22.42 -29.83
CA LYS A 95 7.04 22.41 -28.55
C LYS A 95 6.76 20.96 -28.15
N THR A 96 7.31 20.56 -27.01
CA THR A 96 7.05 19.23 -26.44
C THR A 96 6.16 19.35 -25.22
N VAL A 97 5.13 18.50 -25.14
CA VAL A 97 4.22 18.42 -23.98
C VAL A 97 4.46 17.10 -23.24
N PHE A 98 4.64 17.19 -21.93
CA PHE A 98 4.82 16.06 -21.03
C PHE A 98 3.57 15.89 -20.17
N LEU A 99 2.89 14.76 -20.34
CA LEU A 99 1.80 14.33 -19.47
C LEU A 99 2.37 13.40 -18.39
N ARG A 100 2.25 13.79 -17.13
CA ARG A 100 2.73 13.01 -15.99
C ARG A 100 1.54 12.61 -15.11
N CYS A 101 1.24 11.31 -15.10
CA CYS A 101 0.26 10.69 -14.21
C CYS A 101 1.00 10.07 -13.01
N THR A 102 0.58 10.42 -11.80
CA THR A 102 1.15 9.91 -10.55
C THR A 102 0.06 9.41 -9.63
N VAL A 103 0.28 8.28 -8.95
CA VAL A 103 -0.67 7.73 -7.99
C VAL A 103 0.06 6.97 -6.90
N ASN A 104 -0.40 7.12 -5.65
CA ASN A 104 0.08 6.31 -4.55
C ASN A 104 -0.72 5.00 -4.52
N SER A 105 -0.03 3.87 -4.54
CA SER A 105 -0.68 2.57 -4.59
C SER A 105 0.16 1.49 -3.95
N ASN A 106 -0.53 0.48 -3.42
CA ASN A 106 0.04 -0.80 -3.03
C ASN A 106 -0.96 -1.90 -3.45
N PRO A 107 -0.61 -2.83 -4.35
CA PRO A 107 0.67 -2.96 -5.06
C PRO A 107 0.93 -1.80 -6.05
N PRO A 108 2.12 -1.73 -6.69
CA PRO A 108 2.41 -0.72 -7.71
C PRO A 108 1.35 -0.70 -8.82
N ALA A 109 0.79 0.47 -9.09
CA ALA A 109 -0.22 0.66 -10.13
C ALA A 109 0.33 0.42 -11.54
N ARG A 110 -0.54 -0.08 -12.42
CA ARG A 110 -0.29 -0.17 -13.86
C ARG A 110 -0.89 1.04 -14.57
N PHE A 111 -0.09 1.74 -15.36
CA PHE A 111 -0.51 2.91 -16.10
C PHE A 111 -0.94 2.54 -17.52
N ILE A 112 -2.02 3.16 -17.99
CA ILE A 112 -2.53 3.04 -19.36
C ILE A 112 -2.89 4.44 -19.82
N TRP A 113 -2.32 4.87 -20.94
CA TRP A 113 -2.62 6.16 -21.55
C TRP A 113 -3.61 5.97 -22.70
N LYS A 114 -4.58 6.87 -22.80
CA LYS A 114 -5.55 6.89 -23.89
C LYS A 114 -5.67 8.28 -24.49
N ARG A 115 -5.85 8.35 -25.81
CA ARG A 115 -6.28 9.55 -26.54
C ARG A 115 -7.67 9.29 -27.09
N GLY A 116 -8.68 9.90 -26.50
CA GLY A 116 -10.07 9.54 -26.77
C GLY A 116 -10.33 8.06 -26.41
N SER A 117 -10.74 7.26 -27.39
CA SER A 117 -10.95 5.82 -27.25
C SER A 117 -9.66 4.99 -27.32
N ASP A 118 -8.62 5.52 -27.94
CA ASP A 118 -7.50 4.72 -28.42
C ASP A 118 -6.41 4.62 -27.35
N THR A 119 -5.91 3.40 -27.13
CA THR A 119 -4.84 3.17 -26.15
C THR A 119 -3.49 3.46 -26.80
N LEU A 120 -2.73 4.35 -26.17
CA LEU A 120 -1.43 4.77 -26.68
C LEU A 120 -0.37 3.71 -26.36
N SER A 121 0.49 3.42 -27.33
CA SER A 121 1.65 2.56 -27.19
C SER A 121 2.89 3.26 -27.73
N HIS A 122 4.05 2.98 -27.13
CA HIS A 122 5.33 3.50 -27.61
C HIS A 122 5.57 2.95 -29.02
N SER A 123 5.76 3.84 -30.01
CA SER A 123 5.97 3.56 -31.46
C SER A 123 4.75 3.48 -32.39
N GLN A 124 3.51 3.68 -31.93
CA GLN A 124 2.32 3.72 -32.81
C GLN A 124 1.64 5.11 -32.87
N ASP A 125 2.16 6.07 -32.10
CA ASP A 125 1.60 7.42 -32.04
C ASP A 125 2.54 8.43 -32.70
N ASN A 126 2.08 9.08 -33.76
CA ASN A 126 2.82 10.10 -34.52
C ASN A 126 2.75 11.49 -33.87
N GLY A 127 2.33 11.57 -32.61
CA GLY A 127 2.17 12.84 -31.89
C GLY A 127 0.89 13.57 -32.30
N VAL A 128 0.87 14.88 -32.05
CA VAL A 128 -0.23 15.79 -32.42
C VAL A 128 0.42 16.92 -33.19
N ASP A 129 -0.06 17.21 -34.40
CA ASP A 129 0.30 18.41 -35.18
C ASP A 129 -0.15 19.69 -34.47
#